data_AF-A0A6B3IDV5-F1
#
_entry.id   AF-A0A6B3IDV5-F1
#
_cell.length_a   1.000
_cell.length_b   1.000
_cell.length_c   1.000
_cell.angle_alpha   90.00
_cell.angle_beta   90.00
_cell.angle_gamma   90.00
#
_symmetry.space_group_name_H-M   'P 1'
#
loop_
_entity.id
_entity.type
_entity.pdbx_description
1 polymer ?
#
loop_
_entity_poly.entity_id
_entity_poly.type
_entity_poly.pdbx_seq_one_letter_code
_entity_poly.pdbx_strand_id
1 'polypeptide(L)'
;ADAAYFHRELPYDADRVERHNPRLVAARELAGAGAVTLDGTLASVSSGDRRYQVRESDGALTCTCQWWADYRGKRGPCKHALAVTMVRRGATVAGGVR
;
A
#
# COMPACT_ATOMS: atom_id res chain seq x y z
N ALA A 1 -21.54 9.19 -30.01
CA ALA A 1 -22.04 9.29 -28.63
C ALA A 1 -21.54 8.06 -27.88
N ASP A 2 -20.86 8.32 -26.77
CA ASP A 2 -20.35 7.44 -25.70
C ASP A 2 -19.58 6.16 -26.01
N ALA A 3 -18.25 6.29 -26.01
CA ALA A 3 -17.37 5.20 -25.62
C ALA A 3 -17.49 5.01 -24.10
N ALA A 4 -18.32 4.06 -23.67
CA ALA A 4 -18.36 3.62 -22.29
C ALA A 4 -16.99 3.02 -21.92
N TYR A 5 -16.16 3.83 -21.26
CA TYR A 5 -14.93 3.36 -20.63
C TYR A 5 -15.30 2.39 -19.53
N PHE A 6 -15.16 1.09 -19.80
CA PHE A 6 -15.17 0.08 -18.75
C PHE A 6 -13.86 0.22 -17.98
N HIS A 7 -13.90 0.89 -16.82
CA HIS A 7 -12.85 0.73 -15.83
C HIS A 7 -12.92 -0.70 -15.31
N ARG A 8 -12.16 -1.59 -15.95
CA ARG A 8 -11.88 -2.91 -15.41
C ARG A 8 -10.85 -2.71 -14.30
N GLU A 9 -11.30 -2.24 -13.15
CA GLU A 9 -10.54 -2.48 -11.92
C GLU A 9 -10.33 -3.98 -11.86
N LEU A 10 -9.08 -4.43 -11.94
CA LEU A 10 -8.77 -5.82 -11.70
C LEU A 10 -9.15 -6.05 -10.23
N PRO A 11 -10.23 -6.81 -9.91
CA PRO A 11 -10.46 -7.21 -8.53
C PRO A 11 -9.45 -8.32 -8.29
N TYR A 12 -8.22 -7.92 -7.96
CA TYR A 12 -7.27 -8.84 -7.38
C TYR A 12 -7.81 -9.12 -5.99
N ASP A 13 -8.60 -10.19 -5.87
CA ASP A 13 -9.12 -10.72 -4.60
C ASP A 13 -7.92 -11.06 -3.69
N ALA A 14 -7.43 -10.03 -3.00
CA ALA A 14 -6.34 -10.10 -2.04
C ALA A 14 -6.65 -11.05 -0.89
N ASP A 15 -7.94 -11.35 -0.67
CA ASP A 15 -8.50 -12.25 0.34
C ASP A 15 -8.09 -13.71 0.13
N ARG A 16 -7.80 -14.15 -1.11
CA ARG A 16 -7.37 -15.53 -1.37
C ARG A 16 -5.87 -15.78 -1.16
N VAL A 17 -5.10 -14.71 -1.05
CA VAL A 17 -3.61 -14.73 -0.98
C VAL A 17 -3.11 -14.65 0.48
N GLU A 18 -4.02 -14.50 1.45
CA GLU A 18 -3.71 -14.10 2.82
C GLU A 18 -3.05 -15.18 3.68
N ARG A 19 -3.34 -16.47 3.47
CA ARG A 19 -2.92 -17.52 4.43
C ARG A 19 -1.43 -17.83 4.43
N HIS A 20 -0.64 -17.37 3.44
CA HIS A 20 0.80 -17.71 3.33
C HIS A 20 1.74 -16.54 3.06
N ASN A 21 1.25 -15.29 3.10
CA ASN A 21 2.07 -14.13 2.72
C ASN A 21 2.44 -13.29 3.95
N PRO A 22 3.58 -13.55 4.63
CA PRO A 22 3.95 -12.86 5.87
C PRO A 22 4.06 -11.33 5.71
N ARG A 23 4.46 -10.85 4.53
CA ARG A 23 4.50 -9.41 4.23
C ARG A 23 3.11 -8.79 4.15
N LEU A 24 2.12 -9.54 3.68
CA LEU A 24 0.74 -9.09 3.55
C LEU A 24 0.05 -9.09 4.91
N VAL A 25 0.26 -10.13 5.72
CA VAL A 25 -0.20 -10.19 7.13
C VAL A 25 0.33 -8.99 7.91
N ALA A 26 1.66 -8.77 7.90
CA ALA A 26 2.26 -7.65 8.60
C ALA A 26 1.80 -6.28 8.07
N ALA A 27 1.47 -6.17 6.77
CA ALA A 27 0.91 -4.94 6.21
C ALA A 27 -0.48 -4.64 6.77
N ARG A 28 -1.33 -5.66 6.92
CA ARG A 28 -2.66 -5.50 7.53
C ARG A 28 -2.58 -5.10 8.98
N GLU A 29 -1.68 -5.71 9.74
CA GLU A 29 -1.43 -5.33 11.14
C GLU A 29 -1.03 -3.85 11.25
N LEU A 30 -0.10 -3.39 10.40
CA LEU A 30 0.31 -1.98 10.37
C LEU A 30 -0.84 -1.04 10.01
N ALA A 31 -1.64 -1.39 9.01
CA ALA A 31 -2.79 -0.59 8.60
C ALA A 31 -3.88 -0.54 9.69
N GLY A 32 -4.22 -1.71 10.27
CA GLY A 32 -5.22 -1.83 11.33
C GLY A 32 -4.80 -1.16 12.65
N ALA A 33 -3.50 -1.11 12.93
CA ALA A 33 -2.95 -0.40 14.09
C ALA A 33 -2.87 1.13 13.89
N GLY A 34 -3.30 1.67 12.75
CA GLY A 34 -3.17 3.10 12.45
C GLY A 34 -1.72 3.57 12.33
N ALA A 35 -0.79 2.67 12.01
CA ALA A 35 0.64 2.96 12.03
C ALA A 35 1.13 3.78 10.81
N VAL A 36 0.22 4.09 9.88
CA VAL A 36 0.49 4.83 8.65
C VAL A 36 -0.05 6.25 8.78
N THR A 37 0.82 7.24 8.54
CA THR A 37 0.44 8.64 8.38
C THR A 37 0.69 9.05 6.94
N LEU A 38 -0.36 9.53 6.24
CA LEU A 38 -0.26 10.01 4.87
C LEU A 38 0.04 11.52 4.86
N ASP A 39 0.92 11.94 3.94
CA ASP A 39 1.29 13.34 3.70
C ASP A 39 1.53 13.56 2.20
N GLY A 40 0.47 13.85 1.45
CA GLY A 40 0.53 14.02 -0.01
C GLY A 40 1.03 12.75 -0.72
N THR A 41 2.18 12.85 -1.40
CA THR A 41 2.84 11.70 -2.07
C THR A 41 3.79 10.94 -1.14
N LEU A 42 4.03 11.43 0.07
CA LEU A 42 4.83 10.77 1.09
C LEU A 42 3.91 10.09 2.11
N ALA A 43 4.41 9.05 2.76
CA ALA A 43 3.77 8.43 3.90
C ALA A 43 4.83 7.96 4.90
N SER A 44 4.55 8.18 6.18
CA SER A 44 5.35 7.65 7.29
C SER A 44 4.69 6.39 7.84
N VAL A 45 5.45 5.31 8.02
CA VAL A 45 4.97 4.05 8.59
C VAL A 45 5.80 3.70 9.83
N SER A 46 5.15 3.62 10.98
CA SER A 46 5.77 3.18 12.23
C SER A 46 5.75 1.65 12.29
N SER A 47 6.90 0.99 12.44
CA SER A 47 7.00 -0.48 12.52
C SER A 47 8.05 -0.86 13.56
N GLY A 48 7.61 -1.32 14.73
CA GLY A 48 8.46 -1.42 15.91
C GLY A 48 8.97 -0.03 16.31
N ASP A 49 10.23 0.07 16.73
CA ASP A 49 10.84 1.34 17.14
C ASP A 49 11.34 2.22 15.99
N ARG A 50 11.04 1.84 14.74
CA ARG A 50 11.53 2.52 13.53
C ARG A 50 10.38 3.13 12.73
N ARG A 51 10.68 4.26 12.09
CA ARG A 51 9.81 4.91 11.11
C ARG A 51 10.39 4.78 9.71
N TYR A 52 9.57 4.33 8.77
CA TYR A 52 9.93 4.20 7.36
C TYR A 52 9.16 5.22 6.53
N GLN A 53 9.82 5.75 5.50
CA GLN A 53 9.19 6.62 4.53
C GLN A 53 8.81 5.80 3.31
N VAL A 54 7.59 5.99 2.82
CA VAL A 54 7.09 5.43 1.56
C VAL A 54 6.71 6.60 0.67
N ARG A 55 7.28 6.67 -0.52
CA ARG A 55 6.98 7.72 -1.50
C ARG A 55 6.30 7.12 -2.72
N GLU A 56 5.22 7.73 -3.14
CA GLU A 56 4.56 7.50 -4.41
C GLU A 56 5.12 8.45 -5.47
N SER A 57 5.52 7.90 -6.62
CA SER A 57 5.92 8.65 -7.81
C SER A 57 5.49 7.85 -9.03
N ASP A 58 4.80 8.49 -9.97
CA ASP A 58 4.45 7.89 -11.28
C ASP A 58 3.71 6.54 -11.15
N GLY A 59 2.83 6.42 -10.16
CA GLY A 59 2.08 5.19 -9.87
C GLY A 59 2.89 4.07 -9.23
N ALA A 60 4.16 4.31 -8.89
CA ALA A 60 5.04 3.36 -8.20
C ALA A 60 5.31 3.80 -6.76
N LEU A 61 5.42 2.82 -5.85
CA LEU A 61 5.82 3.05 -4.46
C LEU A 61 7.29 2.69 -4.24
N THR A 62 8.01 3.57 -3.55
CA THR A 62 9.36 3.34 -3.04
C THR A 62 9.34 3.37 -1.51
N CYS A 63 10.28 2.69 -0.84
CA CYS A 63 10.32 2.65 0.62
C CYS A 63 11.75 2.74 1.15
N THR A 64 11.96 3.32 2.34
CA THR A 64 13.29 3.36 2.98
C THR A 64 13.68 2.10 3.74
N CYS A 65 12.87 1.02 3.69
CA CYS A 65 13.18 -0.22 4.40
C CYS A 65 14.21 -1.10 3.66
N GLN A 66 14.86 -2.01 4.40
CA GLN A 66 15.89 -2.90 3.86
C GLN A 66 15.39 -3.76 2.69
N TRP A 67 14.18 -4.32 2.77
CA TRP A 67 13.59 -5.08 1.66
C TRP A 67 13.56 -4.28 0.34
N TRP A 68 13.25 -2.99 0.42
CA TRP A 68 13.28 -2.14 -0.77
C TRP A 68 14.72 -1.87 -1.23
N ALA A 69 15.63 -1.59 -0.31
CA ALA A 69 17.05 -1.39 -0.62
C ALA A 69 17.64 -2.59 -1.39
N ASP A 70 17.29 -3.81 -0.97
CA ASP A 70 17.81 -5.05 -1.54
C ASP A 70 17.17 -5.38 -2.89
N TYR A 71 15.83 -5.26 -2.98
CA TYR A 71 15.09 -5.82 -4.11
C TYR A 71 14.45 -4.79 -5.04
N ARG A 72 14.21 -3.55 -4.58
CA ARG A 72 13.58 -2.46 -5.37
C ARG A 72 12.36 -2.92 -6.19
N GLY A 73 11.47 -3.68 -5.54
CA GLY A 73 10.25 -4.21 -6.17
C GLY A 73 10.40 -5.52 -6.95
N LYS A 74 11.63 -5.99 -7.25
CA LYS A 74 11.87 -7.23 -8.02
C LYS A 74 11.34 -8.51 -7.34
N ARG A 75 11.08 -8.46 -6.03
CA ARG A 75 10.48 -9.56 -5.23
C ARG A 75 9.10 -9.18 -4.67
N GLY A 76 8.44 -8.21 -5.30
CA GLY A 76 7.18 -7.62 -4.83
C GLY A 76 7.36 -6.60 -3.70
N PRO A 77 6.27 -5.91 -3.31
CA PRO A 77 6.30 -4.81 -2.37
C PRO A 77 6.66 -5.26 -0.94
N CYS A 78 7.27 -4.37 -0.16
CA CYS A 78 7.46 -4.59 1.26
C CYS A 78 6.14 -4.42 2.02
N LYS A 79 6.11 -4.87 3.29
CA LYS A 79 4.95 -4.67 4.16
C LYS A 79 4.52 -3.21 4.31
N HIS A 80 5.47 -2.27 4.30
CA HIS A 80 5.18 -0.84 4.45
C HIS A 80 4.47 -0.25 3.22
N ALA A 81 4.97 -0.58 2.02
CA ALA A 81 4.33 -0.14 0.78
C ALA A 81 2.91 -0.73 0.66
N LEU A 82 2.73 -2.01 1.01
CA LEU A 82 1.42 -2.65 1.06
C LEU A 82 0.47 -1.95 2.06
N ALA A 83 0.94 -1.65 3.27
CA ALA A 83 0.13 -0.96 4.28
C ALA A 83 -0.31 0.43 3.79
N VAL A 84 0.59 1.19 3.15
CA VAL A 84 0.26 2.49 2.54
C VAL A 84 -0.76 2.35 1.43
N THR A 85 -0.63 1.34 0.55
CA THR A 85 -1.63 1.06 -0.48
C THR A 85 -3.01 0.79 0.13
N MET A 86 -3.09 -0.01 1.20
CA MET A 86 -4.35 -0.31 1.88
C MET A 86 -4.99 0.94 2.48
N VAL A 87 -4.22 1.76 3.20
CA VAL A 87 -4.70 2.99 3.84
C VAL A 87 -5.13 4.03 2.81
N ARG A 88 -4.37 4.21 1.71
CA ARG A 88 -4.76 5.09 0.60
C ARG A 88 -6.07 4.62 -0.02
N ARG A 89 -6.23 3.34 -0.34
CA ARG A 89 -7.48 2.80 -0.89
C ARG A 89 -8.67 3.02 0.04
N GLY A 90 -8.50 2.79 1.34
CA GLY A 90 -9.54 3.08 2.34
C GLY A 90 -9.90 4.57 2.42
N ALA A 91 -8.91 5.45 2.32
CA ALA A 91 -9.12 6.91 2.29
C ALA A 91 -9.85 7.35 0.99
N THR A 92 -9.51 6.76 -0.16
CA THR A 92 -10.19 7.06 -1.43
C THR A 92 -11.66 6.62 -1.40
N VAL A 93 -11.98 5.46 -0.81
CA VAL A 93 -13.37 5.00 -0.64
C VAL A 93 -14.16 5.93 0.30
N ALA A 94 -13.55 6.42 1.38
CA ALA A 94 -14.18 7.39 2.27
C ALA A 94 -14.34 8.80 1.66
N GLY A 95 -13.44 9.19 0.75
CA GLY A 95 -13.44 10.49 0.07
C GLY A 95 -14.28 10.57 -1.21
N GLY A 96 -14.81 9.46 -1.69
CA GLY A 96 -15.50 9.33 -2.99
C GLY A 96 -17.01 9.62 -2.99
N VAL A 97 -17.61 10.07 -1.89
CA VAL A 97 -19.00 10.55 -1.87
C VAL A 97 -19.00 12.07 -1.79
N ARG A 98 -19.17 12.72 -2.95
CA ARG A 98 -19.86 14.00 -3.11
C ARG A 98 -20.57 14.03 -4.45
#